data_AF-A0A5P2XG73-F1
#
_entry.id   AF-A0A5P2XG73-F1
#
_cell.length_a   1.000
_cell.length_b   1.000
_cell.length_c   1.000
_cell.angle_alpha   90.00
_cell.angle_beta   90.00
_cell.angle_gamma   90.00
#
_symmetry.space_group_name_H-M   'P 1'
#
loop_
_entity.id
_entity.type
_entity.pdbx_description
1 polymer ?
#
loop_
_entity_poly.entity_id
_entity_poly.type
_entity_poly.pdbx_seq_one_letter_code
_entity_poly.pdbx_strand_id
1 'polypeptide(L)'
;MSLTVEQLTGYVERGLDADLARWFPDGPRVEVPASTRPVAPFLARLPHDAATALAAFDRRVRAGTLPGVLDIADWSYAFDFAANDCRILGSDHETELSDDDVWSIGADGGGNYYVVLTDGRVAVWFHEEEAVEADTQHDSLDVFLWSLVRYHAVRAGVLDLAEVEGDFRALGQPGALAPGLGLLALMSR
;
A
#
# COMPACT_ATOMS: atom_id res chain seq x y z
N MET A 1 -24.46 4.40 7.08
CA MET A 1 -24.26 3.93 5.69
C MET A 1 -22.96 3.15 5.69
N SER A 2 -22.91 2.00 5.02
CA SER A 2 -21.68 1.22 4.89
C SER A 2 -20.73 1.90 3.89
N LEU A 3 -19.45 1.99 4.23
CA LEU A 3 -18.42 2.53 3.34
C LEU A 3 -18.33 1.70 2.04
N THR A 4 -18.12 2.37 0.91
CA THR A 4 -17.89 1.71 -0.39
C THR A 4 -16.55 2.11 -1.01
N VAL A 5 -16.05 1.29 -1.93
CA VAL A 5 -14.83 1.58 -2.70
C VAL A 5 -14.93 2.93 -3.43
N GLU A 6 -16.08 3.21 -4.06
CA GLU A 6 -16.32 4.46 -4.78
C GLU A 6 -16.22 5.70 -3.88
N GLN A 7 -16.64 5.59 -2.61
CA GLN A 7 -16.51 6.68 -1.65
C GLN A 7 -15.05 6.98 -1.28
N LEU A 8 -14.15 6.02 -1.47
CA LEU A 8 -12.72 6.17 -1.21
C LEU A 8 -11.94 6.68 -2.42
N THR A 9 -12.52 6.73 -3.62
CA THR A 9 -11.82 7.25 -4.81
C THR A 9 -11.30 8.66 -4.59
N GLY A 10 -9.98 8.85 -4.75
CA GLY A 10 -9.24 10.09 -4.49
C GLY A 10 -8.97 10.38 -3.02
N TYR A 11 -9.06 9.37 -2.14
CA TYR A 11 -8.64 9.45 -0.74
C TYR A 11 -7.19 9.93 -0.60
N VAL A 12 -6.26 9.48 -1.44
CA VAL A 12 -4.85 9.91 -1.37
C VAL A 12 -4.70 11.42 -1.54
N GLU A 13 -5.53 12.04 -2.39
CA GLU A 13 -5.48 13.49 -2.61
C GLU A 13 -6.19 14.29 -1.52
N ARG A 14 -7.34 13.81 -1.05
CA ARG A 14 -8.25 14.61 -0.21
C ARG A 14 -8.25 14.23 1.27
N GLY A 15 -7.99 12.97 1.59
CA GLY A 15 -8.20 12.40 2.93
C GLY A 15 -6.92 12.00 3.65
N LEU A 16 -5.91 11.51 2.93
CA LEU A 16 -4.71 10.93 3.54
C LEU A 16 -4.04 11.88 4.54
N ASP A 17 -3.73 13.11 4.14
CA ASP A 17 -3.02 14.06 5.03
C ASP A 17 -3.81 14.36 6.32
N ALA A 18 -5.14 14.41 6.25
CA ALA A 18 -5.97 14.67 7.42
C ALA A 18 -5.94 13.50 8.41
N ASP A 19 -6.01 12.27 7.91
CA ASP A 19 -5.91 11.07 8.75
C ASP A 19 -4.51 10.93 9.35
N LEU A 20 -3.45 11.19 8.58
CA LEU A 20 -2.07 11.18 9.07
C LEU A 20 -1.84 12.24 10.15
N ALA A 21 -2.34 13.47 9.95
CA ALA A 21 -2.24 14.51 10.96
C ALA A 21 -3.07 14.19 12.22
N ARG A 22 -4.17 13.45 12.08
CA ARG A 22 -5.04 13.05 13.19
C ARG A 22 -4.42 11.98 14.06
N TRP A 23 -3.84 10.93 13.46
CA TRP A 23 -3.39 9.74 14.19
C TRP A 23 -1.87 9.64 14.34
N PHE A 24 -1.11 10.27 13.45
CA PHE A 24 0.35 10.25 13.44
C PHE A 24 0.95 11.66 13.26
N PRO A 25 0.54 12.63 14.10
CA PRO A 25 1.05 13.99 14.02
C PRO A 25 2.56 14.04 14.29
N ASP A 26 3.02 13.17 15.19
CA ASP A 26 4.39 13.09 15.67
C ASP A 26 5.05 11.79 15.18
N GLY A 27 6.36 11.84 14.93
CA GLY A 27 7.14 10.66 14.55
C GLY A 27 8.18 10.95 13.47
N PRO A 28 9.15 10.04 13.28
CA PRO A 28 10.10 10.14 12.18
C PRO A 28 9.35 10.12 10.85
N ARG A 29 9.78 10.98 9.94
CA ARG A 29 9.27 10.99 8.58
C ARG A 29 10.12 10.08 7.70
N VAL A 30 9.49 9.52 6.69
CA VAL A 30 10.18 8.76 5.65
C VAL A 30 11.11 9.71 4.91
N GLU A 31 12.37 9.34 4.77
CA GLU A 31 13.30 10.01 3.86
C GLU A 31 13.72 8.99 2.81
N VAL A 32 13.47 9.29 1.53
CA VAL A 32 13.94 8.46 0.41
C VAL A 32 15.12 9.14 -0.29
N PRO A 33 16.16 8.39 -0.70
CA PRO A 33 17.31 8.95 -1.40
C PRO A 33 16.90 9.67 -2.70
N ALA A 34 17.62 10.73 -3.06
CA ALA A 34 17.43 11.40 -4.35
C ALA A 34 17.71 10.47 -5.56
N SER A 35 18.47 9.39 -5.34
CA SER A 35 18.74 8.33 -6.32
C SER A 35 17.58 7.35 -6.52
N THR A 36 16.51 7.43 -5.73
CA THR A 36 15.31 6.60 -5.88
C THR A 36 14.75 6.76 -7.30
N ARG A 37 14.54 5.63 -8.00
CA ARG A 37 14.09 5.62 -9.41
C ARG A 37 12.84 6.50 -9.62
N PRO A 38 12.71 7.17 -10.77
CA PRO A 38 11.56 8.05 -11.02
C PRO A 38 10.28 7.25 -11.24
N VAL A 39 9.15 7.70 -10.68
CA VAL A 39 7.84 7.03 -10.83
C VAL A 39 7.20 7.24 -12.21
N ALA A 40 7.62 8.29 -12.94
CA ALA A 40 6.97 8.73 -14.17
C ALA A 40 6.79 7.64 -15.26
N PRO A 41 7.76 6.74 -15.52
CA PRO A 41 7.57 5.64 -16.48
C PRO A 41 6.43 4.70 -16.08
N PHE A 42 6.32 4.37 -14.78
CA PHE A 42 5.27 3.50 -14.28
C PHE A 42 3.90 4.18 -14.33
N LEU A 43 3.81 5.48 -14.00
CA LEU A 43 2.56 6.26 -14.11
C LEU A 43 1.96 6.22 -15.51
N ALA A 44 2.80 6.19 -16.56
CA ALA A 44 2.33 6.14 -17.94
C ALA A 44 1.66 4.81 -18.32
N ARG A 45 1.85 3.76 -17.51
CA ARG A 45 1.24 2.43 -17.71
C ARG A 45 -0.06 2.24 -16.94
N LEU A 46 -0.34 3.11 -15.98
CA LEU A 46 -1.49 2.97 -15.09
C LEU A 46 -2.78 3.56 -15.70
N PRO A 47 -3.96 3.03 -15.29
CA PRO A 47 -5.22 3.75 -15.44
C PRO A 47 -5.16 5.15 -14.82
N HIS A 48 -5.93 6.09 -15.38
CA HIS A 48 -5.85 7.51 -15.01
C HIS A 48 -5.97 7.77 -13.49
N ASP A 49 -6.95 7.14 -12.83
CA ASP A 49 -7.20 7.34 -11.41
C ASP A 49 -6.07 6.76 -10.55
N ALA A 50 -5.57 5.57 -10.91
CA ALA A 50 -4.43 4.94 -10.25
C ALA A 50 -3.14 5.75 -10.42
N ALA A 51 -2.89 6.29 -11.61
CA ALA A 51 -1.76 7.19 -11.88
C ALA A 51 -1.85 8.46 -11.03
N THR A 52 -3.06 9.02 -10.90
CA THR A 52 -3.29 10.23 -10.08
C THR A 52 -3.02 9.97 -8.61
N ALA A 53 -3.56 8.88 -8.06
CA ALA A 53 -3.32 8.47 -6.68
C ALA A 53 -1.83 8.21 -6.41
N LEU A 54 -1.15 7.42 -7.27
CA LEU A 54 0.27 7.11 -7.09
C LEU A 54 1.15 8.35 -7.24
N ALA A 55 0.87 9.24 -8.19
CA ALA A 55 1.59 10.50 -8.32
C ALA A 55 1.42 11.39 -7.08
N ALA A 56 0.22 11.42 -6.48
CA ALA A 56 -0.03 12.16 -5.26
C ALA A 56 0.68 11.56 -4.04
N PHE A 57 0.79 10.23 -4.00
CA PHE A 57 1.53 9.52 -2.97
C PHE A 57 3.05 9.71 -3.11
N ASP A 58 3.61 9.53 -4.32
CA ASP A 58 5.05 9.73 -4.63
C ASP A 58 5.51 11.14 -4.23
N ARG A 59 4.72 12.17 -4.52
CA ARG A 59 5.04 13.55 -4.08
C ARG A 59 5.20 13.66 -2.57
N ARG A 60 4.40 12.95 -1.77
CA ARG A 60 4.46 12.98 -0.29
C ARG A 60 5.66 12.20 0.24
N VAL A 61 5.92 11.02 -0.34
CA VAL A 61 7.11 10.22 -0.02
C VAL A 61 8.37 11.05 -0.28
N ARG A 62 8.50 11.65 -1.46
CA ARG A 62 9.67 12.45 -1.84
C ARG A 62 9.79 13.78 -1.10
N ALA A 63 8.67 14.35 -0.65
CA ALA A 63 8.69 15.55 0.19
C ALA A 63 9.03 15.23 1.66
N GLY A 64 9.14 13.96 2.04
CA GLY A 64 9.40 13.54 3.40
C GLY A 64 8.26 13.89 4.37
N THR A 65 7.01 13.87 3.90
CA THR A 65 5.85 14.24 4.73
C THR A 65 5.15 13.03 5.34
N LEU A 66 5.40 11.81 4.85
CA LEU A 66 4.78 10.61 5.39
C LEU A 66 5.43 10.18 6.71
N PRO A 67 4.65 9.79 7.73
CA PRO A 67 5.20 9.13 8.91
C PRO A 67 5.75 7.75 8.56
N GLY A 68 6.92 7.40 9.09
CA GLY A 68 7.56 6.09 8.88
C GLY A 68 6.82 4.90 9.49
N VAL A 69 5.78 5.16 10.30
CA VAL A 69 4.92 4.12 10.92
C VAL A 69 4.09 3.35 9.90
N LEU A 70 4.00 3.81 8.66
CA LEU A 70 3.22 3.18 7.59
C LEU A 70 4.01 2.11 6.82
N ASP A 71 5.07 1.57 7.40
CA ASP A 71 5.84 0.50 6.75
C ASP A 71 6.49 0.95 5.42
N ILE A 72 6.77 2.25 5.29
CA ILE A 72 7.44 2.87 4.14
C ILE A 72 8.85 3.26 4.55
N ALA A 73 9.85 2.80 3.81
CA ALA A 73 11.26 3.10 4.06
C ALA A 73 12.02 3.33 2.74
N ASP A 74 13.24 3.84 2.84
CA ASP A 74 14.15 4.04 1.70
C ASP A 74 14.48 2.75 0.96
N TRP A 75 14.58 1.64 1.68
CA TRP A 75 14.86 0.32 1.12
C TRP A 75 13.61 -0.39 0.57
N SER A 76 12.39 0.06 0.90
CA SER A 76 11.16 -0.56 0.40
C SER A 76 10.46 0.25 -0.69
N TYR A 77 10.53 1.57 -0.65
CA TYR A 77 9.89 2.42 -1.66
C TYR A 77 10.65 2.37 -2.99
N ALA A 78 9.92 2.12 -4.07
CA ALA A 78 10.46 1.97 -5.43
C ALA A 78 11.57 0.92 -5.55
N PHE A 79 11.47 -0.16 -4.75
CA PHE A 79 12.38 -1.29 -4.79
C PHE A 79 12.64 -1.77 -6.23
N ASP A 80 13.90 -2.12 -6.48
CA ASP A 80 14.42 -2.59 -7.76
C ASP A 80 14.64 -4.10 -7.64
N PHE A 81 13.64 -4.88 -8.07
CA PHE A 81 13.63 -6.32 -7.91
C PHE A 81 14.74 -6.96 -8.74
N ALA A 82 14.91 -6.53 -10.00
CA ALA A 82 15.95 -7.02 -10.89
C ALA A 82 17.36 -6.74 -10.35
N ALA A 83 17.63 -5.56 -9.79
CA ALA A 83 18.94 -5.24 -9.21
C ALA A 83 19.25 -6.02 -7.93
N ASN A 84 18.24 -6.61 -7.29
CA ASN A 84 18.37 -7.44 -6.10
C ASN A 84 18.23 -8.94 -6.41
N ASP A 85 18.27 -9.33 -7.69
CA ASP A 85 18.11 -10.72 -8.16
C ASP A 85 16.81 -11.38 -7.69
N CYS A 86 15.75 -10.59 -7.47
CA CYS A 86 14.43 -11.08 -7.11
C CYS A 86 13.58 -11.29 -8.35
N ARG A 87 12.84 -12.40 -8.41
CA ARG A 87 11.79 -12.59 -9.42
C ARG A 87 10.47 -11.98 -8.96
N ILE A 88 9.60 -11.73 -9.93
CA ILE A 88 8.23 -11.31 -9.66
C ILE A 88 7.30 -12.24 -10.44
N LEU A 89 6.65 -13.17 -9.76
CA LEU A 89 5.59 -13.96 -10.34
C LEU A 89 4.25 -13.25 -10.09
N GLY A 90 3.38 -13.28 -11.09
CA GLY A 90 2.00 -12.88 -10.96
C GLY A 90 1.25 -13.80 -9.98
N SER A 91 0.00 -13.46 -9.70
CA SER A 91 -0.82 -14.20 -8.74
C SER A 91 -1.24 -15.60 -9.19
N ASP A 92 -0.91 -15.98 -10.42
CA ASP A 92 -1.01 -17.35 -10.92
C ASP A 92 0.24 -18.20 -10.59
N HIS A 93 1.28 -17.59 -10.00
CA HIS A 93 2.60 -18.18 -9.74
C HIS A 93 3.29 -18.73 -11.00
N GLU A 94 2.88 -18.29 -12.19
CA GLU A 94 3.39 -18.76 -13.48
C GLU A 94 3.85 -17.61 -14.38
N THR A 95 3.07 -16.52 -14.42
CA THR A 95 3.38 -15.37 -15.28
C THR A 95 4.50 -14.54 -14.65
N GLU A 96 5.63 -14.44 -15.33
CA GLU A 96 6.74 -13.59 -14.90
C GLU A 96 6.45 -12.11 -15.23
N LEU A 97 6.62 -11.26 -14.22
CA LEU A 97 6.50 -9.81 -14.26
C LEU A 97 7.89 -9.18 -14.09
N SER A 98 7.99 -7.90 -14.44
CA SER A 98 9.21 -7.10 -14.31
C SER A 98 9.03 -5.88 -13.39
N ASP A 99 10.11 -5.18 -13.08
CA ASP A 99 10.10 -3.88 -12.39
C ASP A 99 9.28 -2.79 -13.09
N ASP A 100 8.99 -2.97 -14.38
CA ASP A 100 8.11 -2.07 -15.10
C ASP A 100 6.63 -2.40 -14.81
N ASP A 101 6.30 -3.63 -14.41
CA ASP A 101 4.94 -4.12 -14.18
C ASP A 101 4.45 -3.93 -12.74
N VAL A 102 5.37 -3.60 -11.83
CA VAL A 102 5.08 -3.34 -10.42
C VAL A 102 5.81 -2.10 -9.90
N TRP A 103 5.19 -1.43 -8.93
CA TRP A 103 5.81 -0.34 -8.19
C TRP A 103 5.69 -0.58 -6.69
N SER A 104 6.80 -0.82 -6.01
CA SER A 104 6.75 -0.99 -4.56
C SER A 104 6.54 0.35 -3.84
N ILE A 105 5.65 0.36 -2.85
CA ILE A 105 5.28 1.53 -2.06
C ILE A 105 5.64 1.41 -0.58
N GLY A 106 6.07 0.24 -0.12
CA GLY A 106 6.36 -0.07 1.28
C GLY A 106 6.57 -1.57 1.50
N ALA A 107 6.80 -1.99 2.73
CA ALA A 107 6.99 -3.40 3.09
C ALA A 107 6.60 -3.67 4.54
N ASP A 108 5.95 -4.80 4.82
CA ASP A 108 5.31 -5.19 6.10
C ASP A 108 6.27 -5.43 7.29
N GLY A 109 7.55 -5.09 7.15
CA GLY A 109 8.61 -5.34 8.11
C GLY A 109 9.05 -6.81 8.23
N GLY A 110 8.32 -7.74 7.62
CA GLY A 110 8.65 -9.17 7.51
C GLY A 110 9.41 -9.53 6.23
N GLY A 111 9.63 -8.55 5.34
CA GLY A 111 10.31 -8.72 4.07
C GLY A 111 9.37 -8.78 2.87
N ASN A 112 8.05 -8.67 3.07
CA ASN A 112 7.09 -8.66 1.97
C ASN A 112 6.76 -7.22 1.55
N TYR A 113 6.60 -6.99 0.25
CA TYR A 113 6.51 -5.65 -0.32
C TYR A 113 5.09 -5.35 -0.77
N TYR A 114 4.56 -4.19 -0.41
CA TYR A 114 3.33 -3.67 -1.00
C TYR A 114 3.65 -3.15 -2.39
N VAL A 115 2.99 -3.68 -3.41
CA VAL A 115 3.22 -3.35 -4.82
C VAL A 115 1.94 -2.87 -5.49
N VAL A 116 2.04 -1.77 -6.23
CA VAL A 116 1.01 -1.32 -7.18
C VAL A 116 1.24 -2.05 -8.50
N LEU A 117 0.20 -2.64 -9.06
CA LEU A 117 0.23 -3.34 -10.36
C LEU A 117 -0.19 -2.39 -11.48
N THR A 118 0.15 -2.74 -12.73
CA THR A 118 -0.21 -1.93 -13.92
C THR A 118 -1.71 -1.75 -14.15
N ASP A 119 -2.56 -2.59 -13.54
CA ASP A 119 -4.02 -2.42 -13.56
C ASP A 119 -4.55 -1.49 -12.45
N GLY A 120 -3.67 -0.96 -11.59
CA GLY A 120 -4.00 -0.04 -10.51
C GLY A 120 -4.33 -0.70 -9.17
N ARG A 121 -4.41 -2.04 -9.11
CA ARG A 121 -4.58 -2.77 -7.85
C ARG A 121 -3.32 -2.68 -7.00
N VAL A 122 -3.48 -2.88 -5.70
CA VAL A 122 -2.37 -3.06 -4.77
C VAL A 122 -2.42 -4.47 -4.22
N ALA A 123 -1.26 -5.10 -4.11
CA ALA A 123 -1.10 -6.43 -3.54
C ALA A 123 0.18 -6.49 -2.72
N VAL A 124 0.37 -7.58 -1.99
CA VAL A 124 1.65 -7.91 -1.35
C VAL A 124 2.40 -8.88 -2.26
N TRP A 125 3.64 -8.54 -2.58
CA TRP A 125 4.63 -9.49 -3.12
C TRP A 125 5.34 -10.17 -1.95
N PHE A 126 5.27 -11.50 -1.91
CA PHE A 126 5.92 -12.30 -0.87
C PHE A 126 7.34 -12.65 -1.28
N HIS A 127 8.30 -12.40 -0.39
CA HIS A 127 9.71 -12.59 -0.69
C HIS A 127 10.10 -14.06 -0.82
N GLU A 128 9.53 -14.94 0.01
CA GLU A 128 9.88 -16.37 0.00
C GLU A 128 9.37 -17.07 -1.26
N GLU A 129 8.20 -16.68 -1.75
CA GLU A 129 7.56 -17.22 -2.95
C GLU A 129 7.94 -16.45 -4.23
N GLU A 130 8.52 -15.26 -4.08
CA GLU A 130 8.79 -14.31 -5.16
C GLU A 130 7.53 -13.99 -6.00
N ALA A 131 6.35 -14.01 -5.37
CA ALA A 131 5.06 -13.95 -6.05
C ALA A 131 4.10 -12.91 -5.45
N VAL A 132 3.21 -12.37 -6.30
CA VAL A 132 2.13 -11.47 -5.89
C VAL A 132 0.95 -12.26 -5.36
N GLU A 133 0.57 -12.04 -4.11
CA GLU A 133 -0.46 -12.84 -3.45
C GLU A 133 -1.88 -12.33 -3.71
N ALA A 134 -2.72 -13.16 -4.33
CA ALA A 134 -4.10 -12.83 -4.70
C ALA A 134 -4.96 -12.41 -3.50
N ASP A 135 -4.81 -13.10 -2.37
CA ASP A 135 -5.61 -12.89 -1.17
C ASP A 135 -5.23 -11.60 -0.41
N THR A 136 -4.23 -10.87 -0.89
CA THR A 136 -3.79 -9.60 -0.27
C THR A 136 -4.26 -8.35 -1.04
N GLN A 137 -5.02 -8.57 -2.12
CA GLN A 137 -5.35 -7.51 -3.06
C GLN A 137 -6.32 -6.45 -2.51
N HIS A 138 -6.11 -5.23 -2.98
CA HIS A 138 -6.99 -4.08 -2.85
C HIS A 138 -7.26 -3.50 -4.26
N ASP A 139 -8.49 -3.06 -4.49
CA ASP A 139 -8.96 -2.55 -5.79
C ASP A 139 -8.21 -1.29 -6.25
N SER A 140 -7.67 -0.50 -5.32
CA SER A 140 -6.90 0.70 -5.64
C SER A 140 -5.96 1.13 -4.51
N LEU A 141 -5.02 2.01 -4.84
CA LEU A 141 -4.14 2.65 -3.86
C LEU A 141 -4.91 3.46 -2.80
N ASP A 142 -6.04 4.07 -3.18
CA ASP A 142 -6.90 4.80 -2.24
C ASP A 142 -7.44 3.87 -1.14
N VAL A 143 -7.99 2.72 -1.53
CA VAL A 143 -8.55 1.74 -0.58
C VAL A 143 -7.43 1.11 0.24
N PHE A 144 -6.30 0.80 -0.37
CA PHE A 144 -5.13 0.26 0.34
C PHE A 144 -4.63 1.23 1.42
N LEU A 145 -4.36 2.49 1.08
CA LEU A 145 -3.84 3.46 2.04
C LEU A 145 -4.87 3.82 3.10
N TRP A 146 -6.15 3.89 2.75
CA TRP A 146 -7.22 4.06 3.74
C TRP A 146 -7.18 2.93 4.78
N SER A 147 -7.05 1.69 4.33
CA SER A 147 -6.97 0.51 5.19
C SER A 147 -5.69 0.47 6.00
N LEU A 148 -4.53 0.72 5.38
CA LEU A 148 -3.21 0.69 6.01
C LEU A 148 -3.10 1.72 7.14
N VAL A 149 -3.54 2.95 6.90
CA VAL A 149 -3.53 4.02 7.92
C VAL A 149 -4.36 3.63 9.14
N ARG A 150 -5.54 3.02 8.93
CA ARG A 150 -6.42 2.55 10.01
C ARG A 150 -5.86 1.33 10.72
N TYR A 151 -5.25 0.42 9.98
CA TYR A 151 -4.51 -0.71 10.52
C TYR A 151 -3.46 -0.23 11.53
N HIS A 152 -2.57 0.68 11.11
CA HIS A 152 -1.56 1.21 12.02
C HIS A 152 -2.17 2.03 13.16
N ALA A 153 -3.28 2.74 12.94
CA ALA A 153 -3.91 3.54 13.99
C ALA A 153 -4.48 2.65 15.09
N VAL A 154 -5.09 1.51 14.73
CA VAL A 154 -5.53 0.49 15.68
C VAL A 154 -4.34 -0.15 16.38
N ARG A 155 -3.30 -0.54 15.64
CA ARG A 155 -2.07 -1.14 16.20
C ARG A 155 -1.33 -0.20 17.16
N ALA A 156 -1.40 1.11 16.93
CA ALA A 156 -0.84 2.13 17.81
C ALA A 156 -1.76 2.48 19.00
N GLY A 157 -2.99 1.95 19.05
CA GLY A 157 -3.95 2.22 20.12
C GLY A 157 -4.61 3.61 20.06
N VAL A 158 -4.53 4.30 18.92
CA VAL A 158 -5.12 5.64 18.72
C VAL A 158 -6.46 5.61 17.96
N LEU A 159 -6.91 4.43 17.57
CA LEU A 159 -8.21 4.14 16.96
C LEU A 159 -8.73 2.80 17.49
N ASP A 160 -10.00 2.71 17.86
CA ASP A 160 -10.58 1.43 18.28
C ASP A 160 -10.88 0.54 17.06
N LEU A 161 -10.58 -0.76 17.18
CA LEU A 161 -10.95 -1.76 16.17
C LEU A 161 -12.45 -1.72 15.86
N ALA A 162 -13.28 -1.54 16.89
CA ALA A 162 -14.73 -1.48 16.75
C ALA A 162 -15.21 -0.30 15.87
N GLU A 163 -14.39 0.76 15.72
CA GLU A 163 -14.71 1.90 14.85
C GLU A 163 -14.51 1.60 13.36
N VAL A 164 -13.68 0.61 13.00
CA VAL A 164 -13.30 0.34 11.61
C VAL A 164 -13.69 -1.04 11.11
N GLU A 165 -13.93 -2.00 12.00
CA GLU A 165 -14.21 -3.39 11.64
C GLU A 165 -15.41 -3.53 10.67
N GLY A 166 -16.46 -2.73 10.87
CA GLY A 166 -17.62 -2.70 9.97
C GLY A 166 -17.28 -2.22 8.56
N ASP A 167 -16.40 -1.23 8.44
CA ASP A 167 -15.96 -0.66 7.17
C ASP A 167 -15.05 -1.63 6.41
N PHE A 168 -14.11 -2.29 7.11
CA PHE A 168 -13.28 -3.34 6.50
C PHE A 168 -14.14 -4.46 5.89
N ARG A 169 -15.18 -4.90 6.61
CA ARG A 169 -16.12 -5.90 6.09
C ARG A 169 -16.98 -5.38 4.95
N ALA A 170 -17.39 -4.12 5.00
CA ALA A 170 -18.18 -3.50 3.94
C ALA A 170 -17.38 -3.34 2.62
N LEU A 171 -16.10 -2.95 2.72
CA LEU A 171 -15.21 -2.83 1.57
C LEU A 171 -14.92 -4.20 0.92
N GLY A 172 -14.97 -5.28 1.69
CA GLY A 172 -14.92 -6.65 1.15
C GLY A 172 -13.59 -7.03 0.50
N GLN A 173 -12.51 -6.29 0.77
CA GLN A 173 -11.23 -6.47 0.09
C GLN A 173 -10.49 -7.70 0.64
N PRO A 174 -9.93 -8.58 -0.21
CA PRO A 174 -9.10 -9.69 0.24
C PRO A 174 -8.00 -9.25 1.20
N GLY A 175 -7.23 -8.21 0.87
CA GLY A 175 -6.15 -7.71 1.73
C GLY A 175 -6.63 -7.13 3.06
N ALA A 176 -7.91 -6.81 3.21
CA ALA A 176 -8.52 -6.41 4.47
C ALA A 176 -9.00 -7.63 5.28
N LEU A 177 -9.52 -8.67 4.63
CA LEU A 177 -10.34 -9.71 5.26
C LEU A 177 -9.75 -11.13 5.25
N ALA A 178 -8.72 -11.40 4.46
CA ALA A 178 -8.16 -12.73 4.29
C ALA A 178 -7.78 -13.37 5.65
N PRO A 179 -8.18 -14.63 5.91
CA PRO A 179 -7.87 -15.28 7.16
C PRO A 179 -6.35 -15.34 7.44
N GLY A 180 -5.93 -14.70 8.52
CA GLY A 180 -4.55 -14.75 9.01
C GLY A 180 -3.52 -13.90 8.28
N LEU A 181 -3.87 -13.34 7.11
CA LEU A 181 -3.04 -12.43 6.31
C LEU A 181 -3.66 -11.03 6.19
N GLY A 182 -5.00 -10.95 6.15
CA GLY A 182 -5.71 -9.70 5.99
C GLY A 182 -5.52 -8.78 7.19
N LEU A 183 -5.48 -7.47 6.92
CA LEU A 183 -5.23 -6.44 7.93
C LEU A 183 -6.15 -6.57 9.15
N LEU A 184 -7.44 -6.87 8.96
CA LEU A 184 -8.37 -7.05 10.07
C LEU A 184 -7.97 -8.22 10.98
N ALA A 185 -7.57 -9.35 10.41
CA ALA A 185 -7.12 -10.52 11.17
C ALA A 185 -5.82 -10.23 11.94
N LEU A 186 -4.96 -9.36 11.41
CA LEU A 186 -3.70 -8.94 12.04
C LEU A 186 -3.91 -7.90 13.16
N MET A 187 -5.04 -7.17 13.18
CA MET A 187 -5.39 -6.25 14.27
C MET A 187 -5.99 -6.97 15.48
N SER A 188 -6.73 -8.06 15.28
CA SER A 188 -7.45 -8.76 16.34
C SER A 188 -6.61 -9.73 17.19
N ARG A 189 -5.29 -9.76 16.98
CA ARG A 189 -4.34 -10.67 17.65
C ARG A 189 -3.57 -10.00 18.78
#